data_AF-A0A932AU24-F1
#
_entry.id   AF-A0A932AU24-F1
#
_cell.length_a   1.000
_cell.length_b   1.000
_cell.length_c   1.000
_cell.angle_alpha   90.00
_cell.angle_beta   90.00
_cell.angle_gamma   90.00
#
_symmetry.space_group_name_H-M   'P 1'
#
loop_
_entity.id
_entity.type
_entity.pdbx_description
1 polymer ?
#
loop_
_entity_poly.entity_id
_entity_poly.type
_entity_poly.pdbx_seq_one_letter_code
_entity_poly.pdbx_strand_id
1 'polypeptide(L)'
;MDDPAGAAAGASADGSGPPKGSARDGDEAAPPEPAPPEAVPPEPLRPEPAPRQSVPPEPTPREPVPPQPAPRISAADVATALARARAAFAHHPFRPDMPACPHCVSDDDIDALEGPLEDLRIDVLARYAGKALTTWGGIADFRRLVPALLTLLATDHPAVDPPLVADKLRRGRWTAWPEPEQAAVHEVLLAWWDAGLQAAPGTVPRAGYRRLRAVAAIERDIGPHLGVWLSRLEARATPEPLLHLVDLLTASALDPDDPATAAGLFTDPAGDAAGQLTAWLVTDPVRHALNLGVEGLHGTPLARRAASARRRLERLRVTAAG
;
A
#
# COMPACT_ATOMS: atom_id res chain seq x y z
N MET A 1 42.89 28.22 -20.41
CA MET A 1 41.79 28.37 -21.39
C MET A 1 40.99 27.07 -21.48
N ASP A 2 40.16 26.67 -20.51
CA ASP A 2 40.02 27.08 -19.09
C ASP A 2 39.34 25.95 -18.26
N ASP A 3 39.58 25.97 -16.95
CA ASP A 3 38.87 25.21 -15.89
C ASP A 3 37.62 26.04 -15.41
N PRO A 4 36.76 25.67 -14.40
CA PRO A 4 36.97 24.70 -13.30
C PRO A 4 35.77 23.79 -12.86
N ALA A 5 36.09 22.74 -12.07
CA ALA A 5 35.36 22.14 -10.91
C ALA A 5 33.90 21.61 -11.02
N GLY A 6 33.41 20.65 -10.19
CA GLY A 6 34.06 19.76 -9.20
C GLY A 6 33.07 19.09 -8.19
N ALA A 7 33.48 17.96 -7.53
CA ALA A 7 32.88 17.28 -6.34
C ALA A 7 31.45 16.64 -6.46
N ALA A 8 30.97 15.65 -5.65
CA ALA A 8 31.57 14.58 -4.80
C ALA A 8 30.50 13.50 -4.39
N ALA A 9 30.87 12.51 -3.53
CA ALA A 9 30.15 11.29 -3.02
C ALA A 9 28.77 11.48 -2.32
N GLY A 10 27.98 10.46 -1.88
CA GLY A 10 27.99 8.97 -2.01
C GLY A 10 27.23 8.18 -0.91
N ALA A 11 26.87 6.89 -1.16
CA ALA A 11 26.50 5.76 -0.24
C ALA A 11 25.11 5.63 0.50
N SER A 12 24.52 4.42 0.37
CA SER A 12 23.74 3.52 1.30
C SER A 12 22.94 4.06 2.52
N ALA A 13 21.62 3.78 2.71
CA ALA A 13 20.93 2.52 3.16
C ALA A 13 20.98 2.26 4.70
N ASP A 14 20.13 1.47 5.40
CA ASP A 14 19.20 0.37 5.03
C ASP A 14 17.88 0.29 5.89
N GLY A 15 17.71 -0.61 6.90
CA GLY A 15 16.80 -0.39 8.06
C GLY A 15 15.97 -1.54 8.72
N SER A 16 14.62 -1.41 8.76
CA SER A 16 13.57 -2.39 9.22
C SER A 16 13.13 -2.49 10.73
N GLY A 17 11.84 -2.78 10.96
CA GLY A 17 11.09 -2.87 12.24
C GLY A 17 11.14 -4.22 12.97
N PRO A 18 10.01 -4.83 13.44
CA PRO A 18 8.62 -4.31 13.60
C PRO A 18 8.45 -3.53 14.94
N PRO A 19 7.58 -3.80 15.99
CA PRO A 19 6.97 -5.09 16.42
C PRO A 19 5.59 -5.12 17.24
N LYS A 20 4.89 -6.28 17.40
CA LYS A 20 3.47 -6.44 17.89
C LYS A 20 3.14 -7.28 19.17
N GLY A 21 1.92 -7.10 19.74
CA GLY A 21 1.19 -7.95 20.73
C GLY A 21 -0.09 -7.24 21.23
N SER A 22 -1.17 -7.82 21.82
CA SER A 22 -1.41 -8.81 22.90
C SER A 22 -1.66 -8.14 24.28
N ALA A 23 -2.64 -8.48 25.12
CA ALA A 23 -3.77 -9.43 25.08
C ALA A 23 -4.66 -9.27 26.35
N ARG A 24 -5.77 -10.06 26.46
CA ARG A 24 -6.58 -10.33 27.69
C ARG A 24 -7.41 -9.15 28.23
N ASP A 25 -8.35 -9.29 29.17
CA ASP A 25 -9.35 -10.32 29.59
C ASP A 25 -10.31 -9.56 30.55
N GLY A 26 -11.54 -10.03 30.82
CA GLY A 26 -12.38 -9.45 31.89
C GLY A 26 -13.87 -9.73 31.78
N ASP A 27 -14.55 -9.81 32.93
CA ASP A 27 -15.94 -10.29 33.11
C ASP A 27 -16.75 -9.36 34.07
N GLU A 28 -18.02 -9.68 34.23
CA GLU A 28 -18.86 -9.48 35.44
C GLU A 28 -19.60 -8.13 35.69
N ALA A 29 -20.86 -8.11 35.22
CA ALA A 29 -22.13 -7.73 35.89
C ALA A 29 -22.29 -6.50 36.83
N ALA A 30 -23.41 -5.77 36.64
CA ALA A 30 -24.16 -5.05 37.69
C ALA A 30 -25.67 -4.85 37.35
N PRO A 31 -26.60 -4.88 38.33
CA PRO A 31 -28.05 -4.53 38.21
C PRO A 31 -28.30 -3.03 38.55
N PRO A 32 -29.55 -2.47 38.72
CA PRO A 32 -30.92 -3.03 38.73
C PRO A 32 -31.89 -2.30 37.74
N GLU A 33 -33.24 -2.39 37.77
CA GLU A 33 -34.22 -1.77 38.71
C GLU A 33 -35.64 -2.42 38.64
N PRO A 34 -36.56 -2.12 39.59
CA PRO A 34 -37.90 -2.73 39.68
C PRO A 34 -39.05 -1.87 39.09
N ALA A 35 -40.23 -2.47 38.89
CA ALA A 35 -41.54 -1.79 38.71
C ALA A 35 -42.73 -2.81 38.77
N PRO A 36 -44.02 -2.38 38.87
CA PRO A 36 -45.07 -3.14 39.56
C PRO A 36 -46.25 -3.57 38.63
N PRO A 37 -47.52 -3.62 39.08
CA PRO A 37 -48.10 -4.60 39.98
C PRO A 37 -49.15 -5.52 39.31
N GLU A 38 -49.60 -6.49 40.11
CA GLU A 38 -50.73 -7.41 39.93
C GLU A 38 -52.01 -6.80 39.30
N ALA A 39 -52.68 -7.57 38.44
CA ALA A 39 -53.96 -7.21 37.81
C ALA A 39 -54.99 -8.34 37.95
N VAL A 40 -56.20 -7.99 38.38
CA VAL A 40 -57.31 -8.93 38.67
C VAL A 40 -58.26 -9.00 37.46
N PRO A 41 -58.77 -10.19 37.05
CA PRO A 41 -59.61 -10.36 35.88
C PRO A 41 -61.06 -9.88 36.09
N PRO A 42 -61.85 -9.79 35.00
CA PRO A 42 -62.97 -10.72 34.91
C PRO A 42 -63.12 -11.40 33.54
N GLU A 43 -64.02 -12.40 33.51
CA GLU A 43 -64.32 -13.32 32.41
C GLU A 43 -65.54 -12.83 31.56
N PRO A 44 -66.17 -13.68 30.72
CA PRO A 44 -66.07 -13.66 29.26
C PRO A 44 -67.21 -12.91 28.54
N LEU A 45 -67.08 -12.78 27.22
CA LEU A 45 -68.18 -13.02 26.26
C LEU A 45 -67.66 -13.12 24.82
N ARG A 46 -68.09 -14.13 24.06
CA ARG A 46 -67.96 -14.15 22.59
C ARG A 46 -69.24 -13.58 21.96
N PRO A 47 -69.10 -12.81 20.88
CA PRO A 47 -69.72 -13.29 19.64
C PRO A 47 -68.82 -13.13 18.38
N GLU A 48 -69.01 -14.04 17.44
CA GLU A 48 -68.69 -13.88 16.01
C GLU A 48 -69.71 -12.95 15.30
N PRO A 49 -69.58 -12.58 14.01
CA PRO A 49 -68.48 -12.83 13.06
C PRO A 49 -67.96 -11.55 12.33
N ALA A 50 -66.84 -11.67 11.61
CA ALA A 50 -66.66 -11.07 10.27
C ALA A 50 -65.31 -11.49 9.65
N PRO A 51 -65.23 -11.94 8.38
CA PRO A 51 -63.96 -12.14 7.70
C PRO A 51 -63.34 -10.77 7.36
N ARG A 52 -62.17 -10.46 7.94
CA ARG A 52 -61.38 -9.27 7.59
C ARG A 52 -60.04 -9.67 6.98
N GLN A 53 -59.70 -8.92 5.94
CA GLN A 53 -58.57 -9.06 5.02
C GLN A 53 -57.26 -9.51 5.69
N SER A 54 -56.55 -10.44 5.05
CA SER A 54 -55.17 -10.78 5.37
C SER A 54 -54.25 -9.59 5.08
N VAL A 55 -54.00 -8.76 6.09
CA VAL A 55 -52.96 -7.73 6.03
C VAL A 55 -51.60 -8.45 5.94
N PRO A 56 -50.71 -8.09 4.99
CA PRO A 56 -49.35 -8.62 4.98
C PRO A 56 -48.64 -8.28 6.30
N PRO A 57 -47.80 -9.16 6.87
CA PRO A 57 -47.07 -8.83 8.08
C PRO A 57 -46.21 -7.58 7.85
N GLU A 58 -46.18 -6.67 8.84
CA GLU A 58 -45.30 -5.51 8.79
C GLU A 58 -43.84 -5.98 8.62
N PRO A 59 -43.02 -5.26 7.82
CA PRO A 59 -41.61 -5.56 7.74
C PRO A 59 -40.98 -5.33 9.11
N THR A 60 -40.41 -6.39 9.69
CA THR A 60 -39.71 -6.31 10.97
C THR A 60 -38.65 -5.19 10.93
N PRO A 61 -38.49 -4.41 12.01
CA PRO A 61 -37.45 -3.38 12.08
C PRO A 61 -36.10 -4.00 11.72
N ARG A 62 -35.48 -3.49 10.65
CA ARG A 62 -34.16 -3.98 10.23
C ARG A 62 -33.16 -3.66 11.32
N GLU A 63 -32.58 -4.72 11.88
CA GLU A 63 -31.46 -4.67 12.81
C GLU A 63 -30.38 -3.74 12.25
N PRO A 64 -29.82 -2.81 13.06
CA PRO A 64 -28.83 -1.85 12.57
C PRO A 64 -27.59 -2.61 12.13
N VAL A 65 -27.35 -2.64 10.81
CA VAL A 65 -26.20 -3.33 10.21
C VAL A 65 -24.93 -2.83 10.90
N PRO A 66 -24.13 -3.72 11.53
CA PRO A 66 -22.92 -3.30 12.24
C PRO A 66 -21.97 -2.60 11.28
N PRO A 67 -21.16 -1.63 11.75
CA PRO A 67 -20.26 -0.87 10.89
C PRO A 67 -19.35 -1.83 10.13
N GLN A 68 -19.50 -1.86 8.81
CA GLN A 68 -18.74 -2.77 7.95
C GLN A 68 -17.24 -2.49 8.16
N PRO A 69 -16.42 -3.51 8.45
CA PRO A 69 -14.99 -3.29 8.63
C PRO A 69 -14.40 -2.69 7.35
N ALA A 70 -13.65 -1.60 7.50
CA ALA A 70 -13.09 -0.84 6.37
C ALA A 70 -12.43 -1.80 5.35
N PRO A 71 -12.69 -1.61 4.03
CA PRO A 71 -12.49 -2.64 3.02
C PRO A 71 -11.08 -3.21 3.07
N ARG A 72 -10.97 -4.51 3.35
CA ARG A 72 -9.70 -5.23 3.36
C ARG A 72 -9.22 -5.39 1.93
N ILE A 73 -8.32 -4.51 1.48
CA ILE A 73 -7.61 -4.73 0.22
C ILE A 73 -6.79 -6.02 0.37
N SER A 74 -6.96 -6.89 -0.62
CA SER A 74 -6.64 -8.31 -0.60
C SER A 74 -5.89 -8.69 -1.87
N ALA A 75 -5.53 -9.98 -1.99
CA ALA A 75 -4.98 -10.49 -3.25
C ALA A 75 -5.94 -10.29 -4.45
N ALA A 76 -7.26 -10.20 -4.23
CA ALA A 76 -8.24 -9.94 -5.28
C ALA A 76 -8.18 -8.51 -5.81
N ASP A 77 -7.82 -7.53 -4.98
CA ASP A 77 -7.70 -6.12 -5.36
C ASP A 77 -6.42 -5.88 -6.17
N VAL A 78 -5.31 -6.50 -5.77
CA VAL A 78 -4.07 -6.54 -6.58
C VAL A 78 -4.33 -7.23 -7.92
N ALA A 79 -5.05 -8.36 -7.93
CA ALA A 79 -5.44 -9.03 -9.17
C ALA A 79 -6.37 -8.16 -10.05
N THR A 80 -7.27 -7.37 -9.44
CA THR A 80 -8.16 -6.45 -10.14
C THR A 80 -7.40 -5.30 -10.79
N ALA A 81 -6.45 -4.68 -10.08
CA ALA A 81 -5.59 -3.64 -10.63
C ALA A 81 -4.72 -4.18 -11.78
N LEU A 82 -4.14 -5.38 -11.63
CA LEU A 82 -3.38 -6.03 -12.71
C LEU A 82 -4.24 -6.40 -13.93
N ALA A 83 -5.49 -6.81 -13.73
CA ALA A 83 -6.42 -7.08 -14.83
C ALA A 83 -6.79 -5.79 -15.59
N ARG A 84 -7.04 -4.68 -14.87
CA ARG A 84 -7.25 -3.36 -15.47
C ARG A 84 -6.02 -2.86 -16.23
N ALA A 85 -4.81 -3.09 -15.70
CA ALA A 85 -3.57 -2.78 -16.40
C ALA A 85 -3.44 -3.58 -17.71
N ARG A 86 -3.70 -4.89 -17.70
CA ARG A 86 -3.70 -5.68 -18.94
C ARG A 86 -4.71 -5.14 -19.95
N ALA A 87 -5.91 -4.75 -19.52
CA ALA A 87 -6.93 -4.15 -20.39
C ALA A 87 -6.49 -2.80 -20.98
N ALA A 88 -5.88 -1.89 -20.19
CA ALA A 88 -5.42 -0.59 -20.67
C ALA A 88 -4.33 -0.70 -21.75
N PHE A 89 -3.35 -1.59 -21.54
CA PHE A 89 -2.22 -1.80 -22.44
C PHE A 89 -2.49 -2.84 -23.56
N ALA A 90 -3.66 -3.48 -23.61
CA ALA A 90 -4.00 -4.54 -24.57
C ALA A 90 -3.93 -4.12 -26.06
N HIS A 91 -3.90 -2.81 -26.34
CA HIS A 91 -3.84 -2.27 -27.69
C HIS A 91 -2.43 -2.19 -28.30
N HIS A 92 -1.37 -2.54 -27.56
CA HIS A 92 -0.01 -2.61 -28.08
C HIS A 92 0.27 -4.02 -28.66
N PRO A 93 0.44 -4.17 -29.98
CA PRO A 93 0.69 -5.48 -30.59
C PRO A 93 2.12 -5.96 -30.29
N PHE A 94 2.33 -7.28 -30.41
CA PHE A 94 3.68 -7.81 -30.53
C PHE A 94 4.33 -7.35 -31.85
N ARG A 95 5.66 -7.21 -31.85
CA ARG A 95 6.45 -6.72 -32.98
C ARG A 95 7.75 -7.51 -33.08
N PRO A 96 7.86 -8.52 -33.98
CA PRO A 96 9.09 -9.29 -34.13
C PRO A 96 10.24 -8.46 -34.71
N ASP A 97 9.94 -7.33 -35.37
CA ASP A 97 10.91 -6.34 -35.84
C ASP A 97 11.40 -5.37 -34.75
N MET A 98 11.15 -5.65 -33.46
CA MET A 98 11.56 -4.77 -32.37
C MET A 98 13.09 -4.59 -32.32
N PRO A 99 13.62 -3.34 -32.20
CA PRO A 99 15.06 -3.12 -32.19
C PRO A 99 15.75 -3.84 -31.03
N ALA A 100 16.72 -4.71 -31.34
CA ALA A 100 17.48 -5.48 -30.36
C ALA A 100 18.98 -5.47 -30.69
N CYS A 101 19.83 -5.58 -29.67
CA CYS A 101 21.27 -5.68 -29.84
C CYS A 101 21.67 -7.12 -30.21
N PRO A 102 22.22 -7.38 -31.41
CA PRO A 102 22.44 -8.74 -31.94
C PRO A 102 23.51 -9.55 -31.19
N HIS A 103 24.31 -8.89 -30.34
CA HIS A 103 25.29 -9.55 -29.46
C HIS A 103 24.72 -9.86 -28.06
N CYS A 104 23.41 -9.65 -27.85
CA CYS A 104 22.82 -9.55 -26.52
C CYS A 104 21.39 -10.11 -26.41
N VAL A 105 20.72 -10.33 -27.52
CA VAL A 105 19.34 -10.83 -27.63
C VAL A 105 19.33 -11.71 -28.87
N SER A 106 18.82 -12.94 -28.75
CA SER A 106 18.62 -13.85 -29.89
C SER A 106 17.20 -13.71 -30.44
N ASP A 107 16.96 -14.24 -31.65
CA ASP A 107 15.61 -14.30 -32.21
C ASP A 107 14.68 -15.12 -31.30
N ASP A 108 15.16 -16.26 -30.76
CA ASP A 108 14.50 -17.04 -29.68
C ASP A 108 14.07 -16.22 -28.44
N ASP A 109 14.78 -15.13 -28.12
CA ASP A 109 14.44 -14.26 -26.99
C ASP A 109 13.32 -13.27 -27.36
N ILE A 110 13.24 -12.87 -28.64
CA ILE A 110 12.19 -12.00 -29.18
C ILE A 110 10.89 -12.81 -29.35
N ASP A 111 10.97 -13.99 -29.95
CA ASP A 111 9.83 -14.90 -30.16
C ASP A 111 9.21 -15.34 -28.83
N ALA A 112 10.04 -15.56 -27.80
CA ALA A 112 9.58 -15.86 -26.44
C ALA A 112 8.86 -14.69 -25.73
N LEU A 113 8.72 -13.52 -26.38
CA LEU A 113 7.87 -12.42 -25.95
C LEU A 113 6.54 -12.32 -26.72
N GLU A 114 6.27 -13.14 -27.76
CA GLU A 114 5.04 -13.05 -28.59
C GLU A 114 3.76 -13.40 -27.81
N GLY A 115 3.83 -14.39 -26.92
CA GLY A 115 2.67 -14.99 -26.27
C GLY A 115 1.87 -14.09 -25.31
N PRO A 116 0.80 -14.62 -24.68
CA PRO A 116 0.03 -13.94 -23.65
C PRO A 116 0.93 -13.45 -22.50
N LEU A 117 0.62 -12.29 -21.92
CA LEU A 117 1.46 -11.63 -20.91
C LEU A 117 1.63 -12.47 -19.63
N GLU A 118 0.63 -13.32 -19.35
CA GLU A 118 0.58 -14.29 -18.27
C GLU A 118 1.48 -15.50 -18.47
N ASP A 119 1.72 -15.90 -19.73
CA ASP A 119 2.47 -17.10 -20.11
C ASP A 119 3.94 -16.80 -20.46
N LEU A 120 4.36 -15.53 -20.42
CA LEU A 120 5.71 -15.13 -20.81
C LEU A 120 6.78 -15.72 -19.90
N ARG A 121 7.84 -16.22 -20.52
CA ARG A 121 9.03 -16.76 -19.84
C ARG A 121 9.66 -15.71 -18.93
N ILE A 122 9.62 -15.97 -17.62
CA ILE A 122 10.15 -15.05 -16.58
C ILE A 122 11.65 -14.75 -16.80
N ASP A 123 12.44 -15.73 -17.28
CA ASP A 123 13.87 -15.53 -17.57
C ASP A 123 14.10 -14.57 -18.76
N VAL A 124 13.20 -14.56 -19.74
CA VAL A 124 13.22 -13.66 -20.90
C VAL A 124 12.75 -12.29 -20.45
N LEU A 125 11.63 -12.21 -19.71
CA LEU A 125 11.07 -10.97 -19.18
C LEU A 125 12.01 -10.24 -18.22
N ALA A 126 12.81 -10.95 -17.42
CA ALA A 126 13.85 -10.37 -16.58
C ALA A 126 15.00 -9.74 -17.40
N ARG A 127 15.47 -10.47 -18.43
CA ARG A 127 16.51 -9.99 -19.34
C ARG A 127 16.00 -8.81 -20.19
N TYR A 128 14.74 -8.85 -20.59
CA TYR A 128 14.03 -7.73 -21.20
C TYR A 128 13.97 -6.54 -20.25
N ALA A 129 13.51 -6.71 -19.01
CA ALA A 129 13.45 -5.63 -18.01
C ALA A 129 14.80 -4.90 -17.86
N GLY A 130 15.91 -5.64 -17.84
CA GLY A 130 17.26 -5.06 -17.82
C GLY A 130 17.60 -4.23 -19.07
N LYS A 131 17.24 -4.70 -20.27
CA LYS A 131 17.65 -4.13 -21.57
C LYS A 131 16.64 -3.18 -22.23
N ALA A 132 15.41 -3.16 -21.74
CA ALA A 132 14.29 -2.36 -22.23
C ALA A 132 14.67 -0.89 -22.44
N LEU A 133 14.30 -0.30 -23.59
CA LEU A 133 14.54 1.10 -23.93
C LEU A 133 16.03 1.52 -23.97
N THR A 134 16.96 0.56 -23.99
CA THR A 134 18.41 0.82 -24.07
C THR A 134 19.11 -0.05 -25.12
N THR A 135 18.80 -1.34 -25.17
CA THR A 135 19.42 -2.32 -26.09
C THR A 135 18.42 -3.38 -26.57
N TRP A 136 17.14 -3.25 -26.20
CA TRP A 136 16.04 -4.11 -26.61
C TRP A 136 14.72 -3.35 -26.48
N GLY A 137 13.92 -3.31 -27.55
CA GLY A 137 12.60 -2.69 -27.59
C GLY A 137 12.58 -1.15 -27.60
N GLY A 138 11.64 -0.59 -28.35
CA GLY A 138 11.21 0.80 -28.26
C GLY A 138 10.02 0.98 -27.30
N ILE A 139 9.46 2.19 -27.29
CA ILE A 139 8.38 2.58 -26.34
C ILE A 139 7.11 1.73 -26.50
N ALA A 140 6.76 1.33 -27.73
CA ALA A 140 5.58 0.47 -27.97
C ALA A 140 5.76 -0.95 -27.38
N ASP A 141 6.94 -1.56 -27.61
CA ASP A 141 7.26 -2.91 -27.11
C ASP A 141 7.29 -2.91 -25.57
N PHE A 142 7.85 -1.84 -24.99
CA PHE A 142 7.85 -1.64 -23.55
C PHE A 142 6.43 -1.49 -23.00
N ARG A 143 5.58 -0.65 -23.60
CA ARG A 143 4.18 -0.46 -23.17
C ARG A 143 3.38 -1.77 -23.24
N ARG A 144 3.57 -2.61 -24.26
CA ARG A 144 2.99 -3.97 -24.29
C ARG A 144 3.39 -4.81 -23.07
N LEU A 145 4.64 -4.71 -22.62
CA LEU A 145 5.21 -5.56 -21.57
C LEU A 145 5.08 -4.96 -20.15
N VAL A 146 4.64 -3.70 -20.02
CA VAL A 146 4.39 -3.05 -18.71
C VAL A 146 3.47 -3.87 -17.79
N PRO A 147 2.32 -4.43 -18.21
CA PRO A 147 1.47 -5.22 -17.31
C PRO A 147 2.15 -6.49 -16.77
N ALA A 148 3.07 -7.08 -17.53
CA ALA A 148 3.84 -8.25 -17.07
C ALA A 148 4.91 -7.83 -16.05
N LEU A 149 5.61 -6.72 -16.29
CA LEU A 149 6.57 -6.14 -15.34
C LEU A 149 5.88 -5.67 -14.04
N LEU A 150 4.68 -5.07 -14.16
CA LEU A 150 3.83 -4.71 -13.03
C LEU A 150 3.31 -5.94 -12.26
N THR A 151 3.03 -7.05 -12.96
CA THR A 151 2.65 -8.32 -12.31
C THR A 151 3.82 -8.89 -11.49
N LEU A 152 5.05 -8.86 -12.01
CA LEU A 152 6.24 -9.27 -11.25
C LEU A 152 6.52 -8.33 -10.06
N LEU A 153 6.35 -7.01 -10.24
CA LEU A 153 6.47 -6.02 -9.16
C LEU A 153 5.45 -6.28 -8.04
N ALA A 154 4.17 -6.39 -8.39
CA ALA A 154 3.05 -6.52 -7.45
C ALA A 154 3.05 -7.84 -6.67
N THR A 155 3.73 -8.87 -7.19
CA THR A 155 3.97 -10.16 -6.53
C THR A 155 5.32 -10.23 -5.80
N ASP A 156 6.08 -9.13 -5.74
CA ASP A 156 7.44 -9.03 -5.20
C ASP A 156 8.43 -10.05 -5.82
N HIS A 157 8.18 -10.51 -7.04
CA HIS A 157 8.90 -11.60 -7.68
C HIS A 157 10.37 -11.24 -7.95
N PRO A 158 11.37 -12.05 -7.49
CA PRO A 158 12.78 -11.66 -7.46
C PRO A 158 13.46 -11.50 -8.84
N ALA A 159 12.75 -11.80 -9.92
CA ALA A 159 13.22 -11.57 -11.30
C ALA A 159 13.26 -10.08 -11.70
N VAL A 160 12.60 -9.19 -10.94
CA VAL A 160 12.71 -7.74 -11.08
C VAL A 160 12.88 -7.09 -9.70
N ASP A 161 13.56 -5.94 -9.67
CA ASP A 161 13.65 -5.10 -8.47
C ASP A 161 12.95 -3.76 -8.77
N PRO A 162 12.16 -3.17 -7.85
CA PRO A 162 11.39 -1.96 -8.13
C PRO A 162 12.21 -0.76 -8.65
N PRO A 163 13.45 -0.50 -8.22
CA PRO A 163 14.32 0.52 -8.83
C PRO A 163 14.59 0.30 -10.32
N LEU A 164 14.65 -0.95 -10.80
CA LEU A 164 14.76 -1.25 -12.23
C LEU A 164 13.45 -0.92 -12.95
N VAL A 165 12.31 -1.35 -12.41
CA VAL A 165 10.98 -1.04 -12.98
C VAL A 165 10.77 0.47 -13.06
N ALA A 166 11.17 1.20 -12.00
CA ALA A 166 11.14 2.66 -11.93
C ALA A 166 12.03 3.33 -13.00
N ASP A 167 13.29 2.91 -13.16
CA ASP A 167 14.15 3.45 -14.21
C ASP A 167 13.55 3.24 -15.61
N LYS A 168 12.91 2.10 -15.87
CA LYS A 168 12.31 1.80 -17.18
C LYS A 168 11.01 2.56 -17.43
N LEU A 169 10.11 2.68 -16.44
CA LEU A 169 8.92 3.54 -16.54
C LEU A 169 9.32 5.01 -16.77
N ARG A 170 10.35 5.50 -16.05
CA ARG A 170 10.92 6.84 -16.20
C ARG A 170 11.52 7.07 -17.59
N ARG A 171 12.33 6.12 -18.11
CA ARG A 171 12.85 6.17 -19.50
C ARG A 171 11.74 6.15 -20.54
N GLY A 172 10.69 5.37 -20.30
CA GLY A 172 9.50 5.28 -21.16
C GLY A 172 8.64 6.55 -21.15
N ARG A 173 8.93 7.51 -20.25
CA ARG A 173 8.16 8.73 -20.00
C ARG A 173 6.69 8.43 -19.69
N TRP A 174 6.47 7.50 -18.76
CA TRP A 174 5.14 6.95 -18.46
C TRP A 174 4.07 8.01 -18.13
N THR A 175 4.46 9.11 -17.47
CA THR A 175 3.58 10.26 -17.17
C THR A 175 3.15 11.08 -18.41
N ALA A 176 3.50 10.64 -19.62
CA ALA A 176 3.09 11.22 -20.90
C ALA A 176 2.36 10.21 -21.81
N TRP A 177 1.99 9.04 -21.27
CA TRP A 177 1.15 8.04 -21.95
C TRP A 177 -0.35 8.43 -21.85
N PRO A 178 -1.27 7.74 -22.56
CA PRO A 178 -2.71 7.96 -22.39
C PRO A 178 -3.15 7.81 -20.92
N GLU A 179 -4.13 8.60 -20.50
CA GLU A 179 -4.62 8.61 -19.11
C GLU A 179 -5.02 7.22 -18.57
N PRO A 180 -5.66 6.31 -19.33
CA PRO A 180 -5.98 4.97 -18.85
C PRO A 180 -4.75 4.11 -18.53
N GLU A 181 -3.61 4.35 -19.18
CA GLU A 181 -2.35 3.66 -18.89
C GLU A 181 -1.66 4.24 -17.66
N GLN A 182 -1.76 5.56 -17.44
CA GLN A 182 -1.25 6.19 -16.22
C GLN A 182 -2.07 5.74 -15.01
N ALA A 183 -3.39 5.76 -15.11
CA ALA A 183 -4.31 5.26 -14.09
C ALA A 183 -4.03 3.77 -13.75
N ALA A 184 -3.80 2.93 -14.76
CA ALA A 184 -3.42 1.53 -14.56
C ALA A 184 -2.10 1.34 -13.77
N VAL A 185 -1.09 2.19 -13.99
CA VAL A 185 0.16 2.16 -13.20
C VAL A 185 -0.13 2.57 -11.76
N HIS A 186 -0.84 3.70 -11.56
CA HIS A 186 -1.22 4.20 -10.23
C HIS A 186 -2.02 3.18 -9.41
N GLU A 187 -3.04 2.54 -9.99
CA GLU A 187 -3.87 1.55 -9.30
C GLU A 187 -3.07 0.33 -8.83
N VAL A 188 -2.12 -0.16 -9.65
CA VAL A 188 -1.27 -1.29 -9.27
C VAL A 188 -0.30 -0.91 -8.14
N LEU A 189 0.27 0.31 -8.17
CA LEU A 189 1.15 0.78 -7.11
C LEU A 189 0.43 0.96 -5.78
N LEU A 190 -0.78 1.54 -5.79
CA LEU A 190 -1.64 1.68 -4.61
C LEU A 190 -2.03 0.30 -4.03
N ALA A 191 -2.41 -0.65 -4.89
CA ALA A 191 -2.78 -2.01 -4.45
C ALA A 191 -1.56 -2.78 -3.88
N TRP A 192 -0.40 -2.68 -4.51
CA TRP A 192 0.86 -3.30 -4.03
C TRP A 192 1.37 -2.68 -2.73
N TRP A 193 1.16 -1.37 -2.56
CA TRP A 193 1.47 -0.66 -1.32
C TRP A 193 0.59 -1.13 -0.16
N ASP A 194 -0.73 -1.11 -0.31
CA ASP A 194 -1.65 -1.47 0.77
C ASP A 194 -1.57 -2.96 1.13
N ALA A 195 -1.45 -3.85 0.13
CA ALA A 195 -1.13 -5.27 0.39
C ALA A 195 0.19 -5.45 1.14
N GLY A 196 1.15 -4.54 0.95
CA GLY A 196 2.39 -4.47 1.72
C GLY A 196 2.23 -3.97 3.16
N LEU A 197 1.35 -2.97 3.38
CA LEU A 197 1.03 -2.46 4.72
C LEU A 197 0.30 -3.49 5.59
N GLN A 198 -0.57 -4.30 4.97
CA GLN A 198 -1.33 -5.35 5.63
C GLN A 198 -0.49 -6.61 5.92
N ALA A 199 0.68 -6.76 5.26
CA ALA A 199 1.64 -7.82 5.54
C ALA A 199 2.57 -7.46 6.70
N ALA A 200 2.92 -8.42 7.55
CA ALA A 200 3.77 -8.15 8.71
C ALA A 200 5.22 -7.82 8.28
N PRO A 201 5.90 -6.85 8.90
CA PRO A 201 7.26 -6.51 8.49
C PRO A 201 8.20 -7.72 8.61
N GLY A 202 8.92 -7.99 7.53
CA GLY A 202 9.79 -9.17 7.40
C GLY A 202 9.11 -10.45 6.89
N THR A 203 7.78 -10.51 6.74
CA THR A 203 7.11 -11.64 6.04
C THR A 203 7.04 -11.44 4.54
N VAL A 204 7.13 -10.19 4.07
CA VAL A 204 7.33 -9.82 2.67
C VAL A 204 8.76 -9.31 2.46
N PRO A 205 9.36 -9.43 1.25
CA PRO A 205 10.77 -9.05 1.01
C PRO A 205 11.12 -7.58 1.28
N ARG A 206 10.12 -6.69 1.36
CA ARG A 206 10.28 -5.24 1.46
C ARG A 206 9.35 -4.69 2.55
N ALA A 207 9.94 -4.19 3.64
CA ALA A 207 9.23 -3.44 4.69
C ALA A 207 8.59 -2.16 4.12
N GLY A 208 7.57 -1.61 4.81
CA GLY A 208 6.71 -0.54 4.30
C GLY A 208 7.48 0.65 3.70
N TYR A 209 8.32 1.32 4.47
CA TYR A 209 9.11 2.46 3.95
C TYR A 209 10.02 2.11 2.74
N ARG A 210 10.41 0.83 2.54
CA ARG A 210 11.14 0.38 1.35
C ARG A 210 10.23 0.23 0.12
N ARG A 211 8.95 -0.13 0.31
CA ARG A 211 7.93 -0.05 -0.75
C ARG A 211 7.60 1.40 -1.07
N LEU A 212 7.44 2.26 -0.07
CA LEU A 212 7.19 3.69 -0.27
C LEU A 212 8.35 4.37 -1.02
N ARG A 213 9.61 4.01 -0.74
CA ARG A 213 10.79 4.40 -1.52
C ARG A 213 10.69 4.00 -3.00
N ALA A 214 10.13 2.83 -3.30
CA ALA A 214 9.96 2.35 -4.66
C ALA A 214 8.81 3.06 -5.39
N VAL A 215 7.68 3.31 -4.71
CA VAL A 215 6.59 4.16 -5.22
C VAL A 215 7.12 5.55 -5.58
N ALA A 216 7.85 6.19 -4.65
CA ALA A 216 8.50 7.49 -4.84
C ALA A 216 9.62 7.52 -5.92
N ALA A 217 10.04 6.37 -6.46
CA ALA A 217 10.94 6.32 -7.61
C ALA A 217 10.19 6.27 -8.96
N ILE A 218 8.88 6.03 -8.93
CA ILE A 218 7.97 5.95 -10.09
C ILE A 218 7.08 7.19 -10.17
N GLU A 219 6.49 7.56 -9.03
CA GLU A 219 5.53 8.65 -8.84
C GLU A 219 6.16 9.85 -8.11
N ARG A 220 5.72 11.06 -8.45
CA ARG A 220 6.17 12.31 -7.78
C ARG A 220 5.34 12.68 -6.54
N ASP A 221 4.10 12.19 -6.48
CA ASP A 221 3.14 12.44 -5.41
C ASP A 221 2.83 11.11 -4.71
N ILE A 222 3.32 10.97 -3.48
CA ILE A 222 3.03 9.84 -2.60
C ILE A 222 1.88 10.15 -1.63
N GLY A 223 1.27 11.34 -1.70
CA GLY A 223 0.10 11.74 -0.91
C GLY A 223 -1.03 10.71 -0.90
N PRO A 224 -1.44 10.12 -2.05
CA PRO A 224 -2.43 9.04 -2.10
C PRO A 224 -2.03 7.83 -1.25
N HIS A 225 -0.76 7.43 -1.33
CA HIS A 225 -0.20 6.30 -0.58
C HIS A 225 -0.14 6.58 0.93
N LEU A 226 0.25 7.79 1.32
CA LEU A 226 0.23 8.27 2.71
C LEU A 226 -1.21 8.38 3.27
N GLY A 227 -2.19 8.75 2.44
CA GLY A 227 -3.61 8.75 2.77
C GLY A 227 -4.18 7.34 3.02
N VAL A 228 -3.81 6.36 2.18
CA VAL A 228 -4.10 4.94 2.43
C VAL A 228 -3.49 4.48 3.75
N TRP A 229 -2.23 4.82 4.02
CA TRP A 229 -1.56 4.43 5.26
C TRP A 229 -2.24 5.00 6.50
N LEU A 230 -2.61 6.29 6.49
CA LEU A 230 -3.38 6.91 7.57
C LEU A 230 -4.74 6.20 7.75
N SER A 231 -5.47 5.95 6.67
CA SER A 231 -6.76 5.24 6.72
C SER A 231 -6.65 3.85 7.38
N ARG A 232 -5.53 3.15 7.13
CA ARG A 232 -5.23 1.85 7.76
C ARG A 232 -4.84 1.98 9.24
N LEU A 233 -4.04 3.00 9.59
CA LEU A 233 -3.66 3.34 10.96
C LEU A 233 -4.87 3.74 11.83
N GLU A 234 -5.83 4.47 11.27
CA GLU A 234 -7.05 4.90 11.96
C GLU A 234 -8.06 3.76 12.12
N ALA A 235 -8.23 2.93 11.09
CA ALA A 235 -9.14 1.78 11.13
C ALA A 235 -8.70 0.71 12.14
N ARG A 236 -7.39 0.60 12.44
CA ARG A 236 -6.80 -0.36 13.41
C ARG A 236 -7.23 -1.82 13.24
N ALA A 237 -7.64 -2.21 12.03
CA ALA A 237 -8.21 -3.52 11.74
C ALA A 237 -7.21 -4.67 11.96
N THR A 238 -5.91 -4.38 11.81
CA THR A 238 -4.79 -5.26 12.12
C THR A 238 -3.61 -4.39 12.63
N PRO A 239 -2.61 -4.95 13.34
CA PRO A 239 -1.47 -4.16 13.82
C PRO A 239 -0.45 -3.79 12.75
N GLU A 240 -0.38 -4.48 11.61
CA GLU A 240 0.71 -4.37 10.62
C GLU A 240 0.96 -2.94 10.10
N PRO A 241 -0.05 -2.13 9.74
CA PRO A 241 0.15 -0.74 9.31
C PRO A 241 0.82 0.14 10.39
N LEU A 242 0.51 -0.12 11.67
CA LEU A 242 1.17 0.51 12.83
C LEU A 242 2.60 -0.01 12.99
N LEU A 243 2.85 -1.30 12.74
CA LEU A 243 4.21 -1.84 12.78
C LEU A 243 5.10 -1.15 11.77
N HIS A 244 4.67 -1.01 10.51
CA HIS A 244 5.44 -0.29 9.47
C HIS A 244 5.73 1.18 9.84
N LEU A 245 4.91 1.82 10.68
CA LEU A 245 5.19 3.18 11.18
C LEU A 245 6.25 3.15 12.29
N VAL A 246 6.22 2.12 13.13
CA VAL A 246 7.29 1.83 14.10
C VAL A 246 8.60 1.43 13.40
N ASP A 247 8.57 0.66 12.29
CA ASP A 247 9.72 0.39 11.40
C ASP A 247 10.41 1.70 11.01
N LEU A 248 9.64 2.56 10.31
CA LEU A 248 10.09 3.84 9.76
C LEU A 248 10.72 4.70 10.87
N LEU A 249 10.00 4.91 11.96
CA LEU A 249 10.41 5.83 13.02
C LEU A 249 11.60 5.33 13.86
N THR A 250 11.93 4.03 13.86
CA THR A 250 12.92 3.47 14.82
C THR A 250 14.14 2.79 14.20
N ALA A 251 14.12 2.49 12.90
CA ALA A 251 15.26 1.87 12.23
C ALA A 251 15.38 2.19 10.74
N SER A 252 14.65 3.17 10.21
CA SER A 252 15.08 3.80 8.96
C SER A 252 16.21 4.80 9.23
N ALA A 253 16.75 5.45 8.20
CA ALA A 253 17.73 6.53 8.35
C ALA A 253 17.13 7.84 8.92
N LEU A 254 15.81 7.92 9.14
CA LEU A 254 15.13 9.11 9.65
C LEU A 254 15.53 9.40 11.11
N ASP A 255 16.32 10.44 11.32
CA ASP A 255 16.56 11.06 12.61
C ASP A 255 15.43 12.07 12.93
N PRO A 256 14.73 11.96 14.07
CA PRO A 256 13.76 12.97 14.50
C PRO A 256 14.40 14.29 14.95
N ASP A 257 15.69 14.31 15.23
CA ASP A 257 16.43 15.50 15.64
C ASP A 257 17.09 16.20 14.41
N ASP A 258 17.01 15.61 13.22
CA ASP A 258 17.28 16.23 11.91
C ASP A 258 16.32 15.70 10.82
N PRO A 259 15.20 16.41 10.55
CA PRO A 259 14.23 16.04 9.52
C PRO A 259 14.80 15.91 8.10
N ALA A 260 15.94 16.54 7.77
CA ALA A 260 16.54 16.46 6.44
C ALA A 260 17.04 15.04 6.11
N THR A 261 17.34 14.23 7.13
CA THR A 261 17.67 12.80 6.99
C THR A 261 16.57 11.97 6.29
N ALA A 262 15.33 12.46 6.25
CA ALA A 262 14.24 11.87 5.46
C ALA A 262 14.61 11.71 3.98
N ALA A 263 15.45 12.59 3.42
CA ALA A 263 15.93 12.48 2.04
C ALA A 263 16.70 11.16 1.80
N GLY A 264 17.46 10.68 2.79
CA GLY A 264 18.22 9.42 2.72
C GLY A 264 17.36 8.15 2.66
N LEU A 265 16.05 8.25 2.94
CA LEU A 265 15.10 7.17 2.73
C LEU A 265 14.81 6.92 1.25
N PHE A 266 14.84 8.01 0.46
CA PHE A 266 14.47 8.03 -0.94
C PHE A 266 15.71 7.93 -1.85
N THR A 267 15.49 7.85 -3.16
CA THR A 267 16.59 7.79 -4.15
C THR A 267 16.43 8.84 -5.25
N ASP A 268 15.49 9.78 -5.08
CA ASP A 268 14.94 10.57 -6.18
C ASP A 268 15.34 12.05 -6.11
N PRO A 269 15.86 12.62 -7.22
CA PRO A 269 16.07 14.05 -7.39
C PRO A 269 14.95 14.75 -8.19
N ALA A 270 13.77 14.14 -8.38
CA ALA A 270 12.70 14.62 -9.28
C ALA A 270 11.37 15.00 -8.58
N GLY A 271 11.15 14.62 -7.32
CA GLY A 271 9.95 14.92 -6.55
C GLY A 271 10.22 14.99 -5.04
N ASP A 272 9.37 15.73 -4.32
CA ASP A 272 9.53 15.97 -2.88
C ASP A 272 8.90 14.87 -2.01
N ALA A 273 9.30 13.62 -2.23
CA ALA A 273 8.81 12.50 -1.44
C ALA A 273 9.26 12.58 0.04
N ALA A 274 10.40 13.22 0.29
CA ALA A 274 10.92 13.47 1.64
C ALA A 274 10.05 14.49 2.40
N GLY A 275 9.76 15.65 1.81
CA GLY A 275 8.89 16.67 2.40
C GLY A 275 7.44 16.22 2.54
N GLN A 276 6.91 15.46 1.57
CA GLN A 276 5.59 14.82 1.70
C GLN A 276 5.52 13.86 2.90
N LEU A 277 6.55 13.02 3.09
CA LEU A 277 6.60 12.10 4.24
C LEU A 277 6.75 12.84 5.57
N THR A 278 7.63 13.83 5.68
CA THR A 278 7.81 14.58 6.94
C THR A 278 6.58 15.43 7.27
N ALA A 279 5.99 16.12 6.28
CA ALA A 279 4.74 16.86 6.45
C ALA A 279 3.58 15.95 6.92
N TRP A 280 3.46 14.74 6.36
CA TRP A 280 2.47 13.74 6.81
C TRP A 280 2.74 13.25 8.24
N LEU A 281 3.99 12.90 8.56
CA LEU A 281 4.38 12.43 9.90
C LEU A 281 4.05 13.46 10.99
N VAL A 282 4.23 14.76 10.74
CA VAL A 282 3.97 15.79 11.76
C VAL A 282 2.49 16.12 11.96
N THR A 283 1.57 15.55 11.18
CA THR A 283 0.12 15.77 11.34
C THR A 283 -0.43 15.17 12.65
N ASP A 284 -1.53 15.74 13.15
CA ASP A 284 -2.22 15.23 14.34
C ASP A 284 -2.88 13.86 14.18
N PRO A 285 -3.51 13.49 13.03
CA PRO A 285 -4.03 12.14 12.82
C PRO A 285 -2.96 11.04 12.95
N VAL A 286 -1.77 11.21 12.35
CA VAL A 286 -0.67 10.24 12.46
C VAL A 286 -0.20 10.09 13.91
N ARG A 287 -0.04 11.22 14.62
CA ARG A 287 0.30 11.23 16.05
C ARG A 287 -0.76 10.55 16.92
N HIS A 288 -2.04 10.83 16.67
CA HIS A 288 -3.17 10.25 17.40
C HIS A 288 -3.26 8.74 17.18
N ALA A 289 -3.17 8.28 15.93
CA ALA A 289 -3.19 6.87 15.59
C ALA A 289 -1.97 6.11 16.16
N LEU A 290 -0.77 6.69 16.14
CA LEU A 290 0.41 6.12 16.80
C LEU A 290 0.22 6.01 18.31
N ASN A 291 -0.37 7.02 18.98
CA ASN A 291 -0.58 7.01 20.43
C ASN A 291 -1.52 5.89 20.87
N LEU A 292 -2.71 5.80 20.27
CA LEU A 292 -3.68 4.73 20.55
C LEU A 292 -3.14 3.35 20.15
N GLY A 293 -2.36 3.28 19.06
CA GLY A 293 -1.68 2.06 18.65
C GLY A 293 -0.65 1.58 19.68
N VAL A 294 0.18 2.49 20.21
CA VAL A 294 1.19 2.17 21.24
C VAL A 294 0.55 1.69 22.54
N GLU A 295 -0.62 2.22 22.90
CA GLU A 295 -1.41 1.78 24.06
C GLU A 295 -1.97 0.36 23.84
N GLY A 296 -2.52 0.08 22.67
CA GLY A 296 -2.97 -1.28 22.28
C GLY A 296 -1.84 -2.33 22.18
N LEU A 297 -0.57 -1.91 22.21
CA LEU A 297 0.61 -2.78 22.24
C LEU A 297 1.19 -2.99 23.65
N HIS A 298 0.52 -2.54 24.72
CA HIS A 298 1.02 -2.61 26.10
C HIS A 298 1.13 -4.04 26.67
N GLY A 299 2.12 -4.31 27.55
CA GLY A 299 2.31 -5.62 28.19
C GLY A 299 3.02 -6.67 27.32
N THR A 300 3.44 -6.29 26.11
CA THR A 300 4.00 -7.19 25.08
C THR A 300 5.54 -7.18 25.10
N PRO A 301 6.23 -8.13 24.41
CA PRO A 301 7.70 -8.06 24.30
C PRO A 301 8.18 -6.81 23.55
N LEU A 302 7.26 -6.12 22.87
CA LEU A 302 7.47 -5.29 21.69
C LEU A 302 6.97 -3.84 21.88
N ALA A 303 6.13 -3.61 22.92
CA ALA A 303 5.73 -2.32 23.48
C ALA A 303 6.88 -1.30 23.61
N ARG A 304 8.06 -1.78 24.05
CA ARG A 304 9.25 -0.93 24.28
C ARG A 304 9.69 -0.17 23.02
N ARG A 305 9.58 -0.78 21.84
CA ARG A 305 9.99 -0.17 20.56
C ARG A 305 8.88 0.71 19.97
N ALA A 306 7.62 0.33 20.13
CA ALA A 306 6.48 1.20 19.80
C ALA A 306 6.51 2.51 20.64
N ALA A 307 6.77 2.41 21.95
CA ALA A 307 6.99 3.58 22.82
C ALA A 307 8.25 4.39 22.43
N SER A 308 9.23 3.78 21.76
CA SER A 308 10.38 4.48 21.18
C SER A 308 9.99 5.25 19.91
N ALA A 309 9.17 4.67 19.03
CA ALA A 309 8.61 5.36 17.87
C ALA A 309 7.83 6.61 18.29
N ARG A 310 6.96 6.52 19.30
CA ARG A 310 6.24 7.67 19.88
C ARG A 310 7.19 8.79 20.31
N ARG A 311 8.26 8.46 21.05
CA ARG A 311 9.28 9.45 21.47
C ARG A 311 10.12 10.01 20.32
N ARG A 312 10.25 9.31 19.19
CA ARG A 312 10.91 9.85 17.98
C ARG A 312 9.94 10.75 17.21
N LEU A 313 8.66 10.37 17.04
CA LEU A 313 7.67 11.23 16.38
C LEU A 313 7.45 12.57 17.10
N GLU A 314 7.32 12.57 18.43
CA GLU A 314 7.13 13.82 19.18
C GLU A 314 8.36 14.75 19.11
N ARG A 315 9.59 14.21 18.96
CA ARG A 315 10.78 15.06 18.69
C ARG A 315 10.79 15.59 17.26
N LEU A 316 10.51 14.75 16.26
CA LEU A 316 10.38 15.18 14.85
C LEU A 316 9.39 16.35 14.71
N ARG A 317 8.28 16.30 15.45
CA ARG A 317 7.27 17.37 15.50
C ARG A 317 7.74 18.65 16.18
N VAL A 318 8.63 18.58 17.18
CA VAL A 318 9.23 19.77 17.79
C VAL A 318 10.28 20.37 16.84
N THR A 319 11.15 19.54 16.27
CA THR A 319 12.21 19.99 15.35
C THR A 319 11.65 20.59 14.05
N ALA A 320 10.53 20.08 13.55
CA ALA A 320 9.87 20.62 12.35
C ALA A 320 9.00 21.87 12.61
N ALA A 321 8.97 22.39 13.84
CA ALA A 321 8.14 23.54 14.24
C ALA A 321 8.97 24.72 14.80
N GLY A 322 10.31 24.65 14.74
CA GLY A 322 11.25 25.67 15.21
C GLY A 322 12.18 26.16 14.11
#